data_AF-E8V4U4-F1
#
_entry.id   AF-E8V4U4-F1
#
_cell.length_a   1.000
_cell.length_b   1.000
_cell.length_c   1.000
_cell.angle_alpha   90.00
_cell.angle_beta   90.00
_cell.angle_gamma   90.00
#
_symmetry.space_group_name_H-M   'P 1'
#
loop_
_entity.id
_entity.type
_entity.pdbx_description
1 polymer ?
#
loop_
_entity_poly.entity_id
_entity_poly.type
_entity_poly.pdbx_seq_one_letter_code
_entity_poly.pdbx_strand_id
1 'polypeptide(L)'
;MLKGFRDFILRGNVMDLAVAVIIGAAFTAIVNSLVEKIINPLLGAFIGKPNFGFLIAHVHGGEVRYGDFLTAIINFILMASVVYFLLVLPTQYLLKKFNPPAPPSTKTCPECKSDIPLDAKRCKFCAQPVAV
;
A
#
# COMPACT_ATOMS: atom_id res chain seq x y z
N MET A 1 22.65 -24.18 -16.90
CA MET A 1 22.34 -23.37 -15.69
C MET A 1 22.24 -21.88 -16.02
N LEU A 2 23.31 -21.22 -16.47
CA LEU A 2 23.31 -19.78 -16.81
C LEU A 2 22.27 -19.35 -17.87
N LYS A 3 22.05 -20.15 -18.93
CA LYS A 3 20.98 -19.88 -19.91
C LYS A 3 19.58 -19.94 -19.28
N GLY A 4 19.29 -20.98 -18.51
CA GLY A 4 17.99 -21.13 -17.83
C GLY A 4 17.72 -20.07 -16.76
N PHE A 5 18.76 -19.57 -16.08
CA PHE A 5 18.65 -18.44 -15.17
C PHE A 5 18.37 -17.12 -15.89
N ARG A 6 19.07 -16.87 -17.01
CA ARG A 6 18.78 -15.72 -17.88
C ARG A 6 17.34 -15.77 -18.39
N ASP A 7 16.88 -16.92 -18.90
CA ASP A 7 15.50 -17.09 -19.39
C ASP A 7 14.45 -17.01 -18.27
N PHE A 8 14.85 -17.24 -17.01
CA PHE A 8 14.00 -17.01 -15.85
C PHE A 8 13.86 -15.52 -15.51
N ILE A 9 14.97 -14.78 -15.43
CA ILE A 9 14.95 -13.33 -15.16
C ILE A 9 14.30 -12.54 -16.29
N LEU A 10 14.52 -12.96 -17.55
CA LEU A 10 13.92 -12.31 -18.72
C LEU A 10 12.40 -12.49 -18.81
N ARG A 11 11.77 -13.28 -17.92
CA ARG A 11 10.32 -13.26 -17.79
C ARG A 11 9.90 -11.94 -17.14
N GLY A 12 9.22 -11.08 -17.91
CA GLY A 12 8.77 -9.75 -17.45
C GLY A 12 8.05 -9.78 -16.10
N ASN A 13 7.15 -10.74 -15.89
CA ASN A 13 6.43 -10.89 -14.62
C ASN A 13 7.34 -11.10 -13.39
N VAL A 14 8.49 -11.77 -13.56
CA VAL A 14 9.45 -11.99 -12.46
C VAL A 14 10.22 -10.69 -12.18
N MET A 15 10.60 -9.96 -13.23
CA MET A 15 11.34 -8.72 -13.09
C MET A 15 10.50 -7.62 -12.45
N ASP A 16 9.24 -7.48 -12.86
CA ASP A 16 8.31 -6.50 -12.28
C ASP A 16 8.06 -6.78 -10.79
N LEU A 17 7.88 -8.05 -10.44
CA LEU A 17 7.71 -8.47 -9.04
C LEU A 17 8.98 -8.22 -8.22
N ALA A 18 10.15 -8.52 -8.77
CA ALA A 18 11.43 -8.29 -8.09
C ALA A 18 11.65 -6.80 -7.81
N VAL A 19 11.39 -5.94 -8.80
CA VAL A 19 11.49 -4.48 -8.68
C VAL A 19 10.51 -3.97 -7.62
N ALA A 20 9.26 -4.44 -7.63
CA ALA A 20 8.26 -4.04 -6.65
C ALA A 20 8.69 -4.36 -5.20
N VAL A 21 9.25 -5.55 -4.96
CA VAL A 21 9.70 -5.96 -3.61
C VAL A 21 10.89 -5.12 -3.14
N ILE A 22 11.89 -4.90 -4.00
CA ILE A 22 13.09 -4.12 -3.66
C ILE A 22 12.70 -2.67 -3.34
N ILE A 23 11.86 -2.07 -4.19
CA ILE A 23 11.37 -0.70 -4.01
C ILE A 23 10.52 -0.60 -2.73
N GLY A 24 9.63 -1.56 -2.48
CA GLY A 24 8.81 -1.60 -1.26
C GLY A 24 9.65 -1.68 0.02
N ALA A 25 10.70 -2.51 0.03
CA ALA A 25 11.62 -2.63 1.16
C ALA A 25 12.41 -1.32 1.39
N ALA A 26 12.94 -0.73 0.32
CA ALA A 26 13.68 0.53 0.39
C ALA A 26 12.80 1.68 0.93
N PHE A 27 11.55 1.79 0.46
CA PHE A 27 10.62 2.81 0.96
C PHE A 27 10.25 2.60 2.43
N THR A 28 10.01 1.35 2.84
CA THR A 28 9.73 1.02 4.24
C THR A 28 10.88 1.48 5.14
N ALA A 29 12.13 1.27 4.73
CA ALA A 29 13.31 1.74 5.47
C ALA A 29 13.36 3.27 5.59
N ILE A 30 13.00 4.01 4.54
CA ILE A 30 12.96 5.48 4.55
C ILE A 30 11.88 5.99 5.52
N VAL A 31 10.68 5.41 5.45
CA VAL A 31 9.56 5.76 6.33
C VAL A 31 9.90 5.46 7.78
N ASN A 32 10.45 4.28 8.07
CA ASN A 32 10.88 3.91 9.41
C ASN A 32 11.94 4.89 9.93
N SER A 33 12.93 5.24 9.11
CA SER A 33 13.95 6.23 9.49
C SER A 33 13.34 7.61 9.78
N LEU A 34 12.32 8.04 9.04
CA LEU A 34 11.63 9.31 9.28
C LEU A 34 10.86 9.26 10.61
N VAL A 35 10.15 8.17 10.89
CA VAL A 35 9.40 8.05 12.14
C VAL A 35 10.33 7.90 13.34
N GLU A 36 11.31 7.00 13.29
CA GLU A 36 12.21 6.73 14.41
C GLU A 36 13.15 7.90 14.72
N LYS A 37 13.67 8.59 13.69
CA LYS A 37 14.72 9.62 13.89
C LYS A 37 14.19 11.05 13.96
N ILE A 38 12.99 11.31 13.44
CA ILE A 38 12.43 12.67 13.41
C ILE A 38 11.16 12.70 14.26
N ILE A 39 10.15 11.89 13.95
CA ILE A 39 8.86 11.95 14.64
C ILE A 39 8.99 11.55 16.11
N ASN A 40 9.62 10.42 16.43
CA ASN A 40 9.72 9.91 17.80
C ASN A 40 10.47 10.87 18.75
N PRO A 41 11.60 11.48 18.36
CA PRO A 41 12.25 12.51 19.18
C PRO A 41 11.42 13.78 19.34
N LEU A 42 10.72 14.23 18.29
CA LEU A 42 9.81 15.38 18.37
C LEU A 42 8.65 15.12 19.32
N LEU A 43 8.02 13.94 19.23
CA LEU A 43 6.99 13.52 20.18
C LEU A 43 7.54 13.39 21.60
N GLY A 44 8.76 12.87 21.72
CA GLY A 44 9.48 12.81 22.99
C GLY A 44 9.69 14.18 23.63
N ALA A 45 9.92 15.20 22.82
CA ALA A 45 10.09 16.58 23.28
C ALA A 45 8.76 17.24 23.68
N PHE A 46 7.65 16.94 22.99
CA PHE A 46 6.34 17.57 23.25
C PHE A 46 5.48 16.85 24.30
N ILE A 47 5.50 15.52 24.34
CA ILE A 47 4.60 14.67 25.15
C ILE A 47 5.33 14.07 26.37
N GLY A 48 6.66 14.16 26.42
CA GLY A 48 7.48 13.51 27.44
C GLY A 48 7.98 12.15 26.97
N LYS A 49 8.11 11.14 27.84
CA LYS A 49 8.82 9.89 27.46
C LYS A 49 8.16 9.22 26.23
N PRO A 50 8.92 8.95 25.15
CA PRO A 50 8.37 8.44 23.87
C PRO A 50 7.87 6.99 23.93
N ASN A 51 8.08 6.30 25.06
CA ASN A 51 7.77 4.88 25.20
C ASN A 51 6.89 4.68 26.42
N PHE A 52 5.77 3.98 26.27
CA PHE A 52 4.89 3.59 27.38
C PHE A 52 5.39 2.36 28.13
N GLY A 53 6.60 1.86 27.85
CA GLY A 53 7.19 0.63 28.40
C GLY A 53 7.38 0.55 29.92
N PHE A 54 6.97 1.59 30.66
CA PHE A 54 6.88 1.61 32.13
C PHE A 54 5.59 0.95 32.66
N LEU A 55 4.61 0.76 31.79
CA LEU A 55 3.35 0.10 32.09
C LEU A 55 3.57 -1.42 32.02
N ILE A 56 3.91 -1.99 33.17
CA ILE A 56 4.19 -3.41 33.37
C ILE A 56 3.14 -3.97 34.33
N ALA A 57 2.42 -5.00 33.89
CA ALA A 57 1.53 -5.77 34.75
C ALA A 57 2.27 -7.04 35.16
N HIS A 58 2.46 -7.23 36.48
CA HIS A 58 3.00 -8.48 37.02
C HIS A 58 1.85 -9.44 37.25
N VAL A 59 1.78 -10.51 36.46
CA VAL A 59 0.75 -11.57 36.60
C VAL A 59 1.47 -12.90 36.78
N HIS A 60 1.29 -13.53 37.95
CA HIS A 60 1.81 -14.87 38.27
C HIS A 60 3.31 -15.10 37.98
N GLY A 61 4.16 -14.07 38.20
CA GLY A 61 5.60 -14.16 37.97
C GLY A 61 6.06 -13.88 36.53
N GLY A 62 5.13 -13.58 35.62
CA GLY A 62 5.41 -13.05 34.28
C GLY A 62 5.30 -11.53 34.25
N GLU A 63 6.27 -10.87 33.61
CA GLU A 63 6.23 -9.43 33.33
C GLU A 63 5.50 -9.18 32.01
N VAL A 64 4.25 -8.70 32.06
CA VAL A 64 3.50 -8.31 30.86
C VAL A 64 3.71 -6.82 30.61
N ARG A 65 4.61 -6.50 29.67
CA ARG A 65 4.95 -5.13 29.27
C ARG A 65 3.99 -4.58 28.21
N TYR A 66 2.72 -4.43 28.57
CA TYR A 66 1.68 -3.93 27.66
C TYR A 66 1.95 -2.48 27.19
N GLY A 67 2.77 -1.74 27.92
CA GLY A 67 3.29 -0.44 27.49
C GLY A 67 4.07 -0.47 26.17
N ASP A 68 4.84 -1.51 25.91
CA ASP A 68 5.59 -1.65 24.65
C ASP A 68 4.65 -1.90 23.47
N PHE A 69 3.58 -2.64 23.70
CA PHE A 69 2.53 -2.86 22.72
C PHE A 69 1.77 -1.57 22.36
N LEU A 70 1.41 -0.76 23.36
CA LEU A 70 0.77 0.54 23.13
C LEU A 70 1.69 1.49 22.35
N THR A 71 2.98 1.47 22.67
CA THR A 71 4.00 2.23 21.93
C THR A 71 4.08 1.79 20.47
N ALA A 72 4.05 0.47 20.22
CA ALA A 72 4.05 -0.07 18.86
C ALA A 72 2.81 0.35 18.05
N ILE A 73 1.62 0.38 18.67
CA ILE A 73 0.39 0.85 18.03
C ILE A 73 0.51 2.32 17.64
N ILE A 74 1.00 3.17 18.55
CA ILE A 74 1.16 4.61 18.28
C ILE A 74 2.15 4.82 17.13
N ASN A 75 3.29 4.13 17.17
CA ASN A 75 4.28 4.19 16.08
C ASN A 75 3.70 3.71 14.75
N PHE A 76 2.88 2.66 14.75
CA PHE A 76 2.20 2.17 13.55
C PHE A 76 1.24 3.21 12.96
N ILE A 77 0.41 3.85 13.79
CA ILE A 77 -0.52 4.90 13.35
C ILE A 77 0.24 6.09 12.77
N LEU A 78 1.37 6.48 13.39
CA LEU A 78 2.22 7.56 12.90
C LEU A 78 2.87 7.21 11.56
N MET A 79 3.46 6.02 11.43
CA MET A 79 4.01 5.54 10.16
C MET A 79 2.95 5.51 9.06
N ALA A 80 1.77 4.94 9.34
CA ALA A 80 0.67 4.87 8.39
C ALA A 80 0.22 6.29 7.96
N SER A 81 0.15 7.22 8.90
CA SER A 81 -0.23 8.61 8.64
C SER A 81 0.79 9.31 7.73
N VAL A 82 2.08 9.15 8.01
CA VAL A 82 3.17 9.72 7.19
C VAL A 82 3.16 9.12 5.78
N VAL A 83 3.02 7.81 5.64
CA VAL A 83 2.93 7.12 4.34
C VAL A 83 1.72 7.61 3.55
N TYR A 84 0.56 7.71 4.19
CA TYR A 84 -0.65 8.17 3.51
C TYR A 84 -0.50 9.62 3.03
N PHE A 85 0.00 10.50 3.88
CA PHE A 85 0.06 11.93 3.56
C PHE A 85 1.18 12.28 2.57
N LEU A 86 2.35 11.65 2.66
CA LEU A 86 3.50 11.94 1.79
C LEU A 86 3.59 11.06 0.54
N LEU A 87 2.97 9.88 0.52
CA LEU A 87 2.96 9.02 -0.67
C LEU A 87 1.58 8.97 -1.31
N VAL A 88 0.55 8.54 -0.58
CA VAL A 88 -0.76 8.26 -1.20
C VAL A 88 -1.41 9.54 -1.72
N LEU A 89 -1.48 10.60 -0.92
CA LEU A 89 -2.08 11.87 -1.34
C LEU A 89 -1.41 12.51 -2.57
N PRO A 90 -0.07 12.74 -2.59
CA PRO A 90 0.56 13.36 -3.75
C PRO A 90 0.58 12.43 -4.95
N THR A 91 0.74 11.11 -4.79
CA THR A 91 0.67 10.20 -5.94
C THR A 91 -0.73 10.19 -6.55
N GLN A 92 -1.79 10.17 -5.75
CA GLN A 92 -3.16 10.28 -6.25
C GLN A 92 -3.42 11.63 -6.92
N TYR A 93 -2.92 12.72 -6.34
CA TYR A 93 -3.04 14.06 -6.93
C TYR A 93 -2.30 14.16 -8.27
N LEU A 94 -1.06 13.66 -8.34
CA LEU A 94 -0.23 13.65 -9.54
C LEU A 94 -0.81 12.71 -10.61
N LEU A 95 -1.29 11.52 -10.24
CA LEU A 95 -1.96 10.61 -11.16
C LEU A 95 -3.18 11.28 -11.78
N LYS A 96 -4.05 11.88 -10.97
CA LYS A 96 -5.22 12.62 -11.47
C LYS A 96 -4.83 13.77 -12.42
N LYS A 97 -3.66 14.38 -12.23
CA LYS A 97 -3.16 15.51 -13.02
C LYS A 97 -2.45 15.09 -14.32
N PHE A 98 -1.66 14.03 -14.29
CA PHE A 98 -0.81 13.60 -15.41
C PHE A 98 -1.41 12.47 -16.25
N ASN A 99 -2.25 11.62 -15.66
CA ASN A 99 -2.98 10.56 -16.34
C ASN A 99 -4.40 10.53 -15.77
N PRO A 100 -5.34 11.36 -16.27
CA PRO A 100 -6.75 11.19 -15.91
C PRO A 100 -7.09 9.70 -16.09
N PRO A 101 -7.80 9.09 -15.12
CA PRO A 101 -8.09 7.66 -15.17
C PRO A 101 -8.66 7.36 -16.55
N ALA A 102 -8.01 6.43 -17.27
CA ALA A 102 -8.43 6.08 -18.62
C ALA A 102 -9.95 5.86 -18.56
N PRO A 103 -10.75 6.53 -19.42
CA PRO A 103 -12.19 6.40 -19.38
C PRO A 103 -12.52 4.92 -19.38
N PRO A 104 -13.45 4.46 -18.51
CA PRO A 104 -13.68 3.04 -18.29
C PRO A 104 -13.94 2.38 -19.63
N SER A 105 -13.01 1.56 -20.13
CA SER A 105 -13.09 1.01 -21.49
C SER A 105 -14.22 -0.01 -21.64
N THR A 106 -14.91 -0.33 -20.55
CA THR A 106 -16.00 -1.29 -20.48
C THR A 106 -17.26 -0.68 -19.87
N LYS A 107 -18.41 -1.06 -20.41
CA LYS A 107 -19.74 -0.88 -19.83
C LYS A 107 -20.35 -2.23 -19.50
N THR A 108 -21.25 -2.25 -18.53
CA THR A 108 -21.99 -3.46 -18.18
C THR A 108 -23.17 -3.65 -19.13
N CYS A 109 -23.31 -4.84 -19.71
CA CYS A 109 -24.48 -5.18 -20.53
C CYS A 109 -25.74 -5.26 -19.65
N PRO A 110 -26.86 -4.59 -19.99
CA PRO A 110 -28.08 -4.57 -19.17
C PRO A 110 -28.74 -5.95 -19.03
N GLU A 111 -28.59 -6.81 -20.04
CA GLU A 111 -29.26 -8.12 -20.08
C GLU A 111 -28.50 -9.20 -19.32
N CYS A 112 -27.19 -9.33 -19.60
CA CYS A 112 -26.39 -10.43 -19.07
C CYS A 112 -25.37 -10.02 -18.01
N LYS A 113 -25.28 -8.73 -17.66
CA LYS A 113 -24.38 -8.17 -16.64
C LYS A 113 -22.89 -8.46 -16.86
N SER A 114 -22.50 -8.84 -18.08
CA SER A 114 -21.10 -9.01 -18.45
C SER A 114 -20.47 -7.68 -18.84
N ASP A 115 -19.16 -7.54 -18.60
CA ASP A 115 -18.37 -6.38 -19.00
C ASP A 115 -18.07 -6.44 -20.51
N ILE A 116 -18.55 -5.45 -21.25
CA ILE A 116 -18.37 -5.32 -22.70
C ILE A 116 -17.65 -4.00 -23.02
N PRO A 117 -16.88 -3.90 -24.11
CA PRO A 117 -16.23 -2.64 -24.46
C PRO A 117 -17.24 -1.52 -24.72
N LEU A 118 -16.90 -0.27 -24.39
CA LEU A 118 -17.80 0.89 -24.51
C LEU A 118 -18.42 1.02 -25.91
N ASP A 119 -17.63 0.79 -26.95
CA ASP A 119 -18.02 0.93 -28.35
C ASP A 119 -18.83 -0.27 -28.88
N ALA A 120 -19.08 -1.29 -28.06
CA ALA A 120 -19.82 -2.47 -28.48
C ALA A 120 -21.30 -2.14 -28.74
N LYS A 121 -21.73 -2.27 -29.99
CA LYS A 121 -23.15 -2.21 -30.41
C LYS A 121 -23.90 -3.52 -30.16
N ARG A 122 -23.19 -4.63 -29.94
CA ARG A 122 -23.74 -5.95 -29.60
C ARG A 122 -22.87 -6.62 -28.54
N CYS A 123 -23.52 -7.27 -27.58
CA CYS A 123 -22.82 -8.01 -26.53
C CYS A 123 -22.21 -9.31 -27.09
N LYS A 124 -20.94 -9.59 -26.76
CA LYS A 124 -20.25 -10.84 -27.14
C LYS A 124 -20.81 -12.07 -26.42
N PHE A 125 -21.38 -11.89 -25.22
CA PHE A 125 -21.82 -12.99 -24.36
C PHE A 125 -23.27 -13.41 -24.61
N CYS A 126 -24.20 -12.44 -24.75
CA CYS A 126 -25.62 -12.73 -24.95
C CYS A 126 -26.16 -12.34 -26.34
N ALA A 127 -25.32 -11.82 -27.24
CA ALA A 127 -25.66 -11.40 -28.60
C ALA A 127 -26.74 -10.29 -28.72
N GLN A 128 -27.23 -9.76 -27.60
CA GLN A 128 -28.22 -8.68 -27.55
C GLN A 128 -27.62 -7.37 -28.06
N PRO A 129 -28.39 -6.53 -28.78
CA PRO A 129 -28.00 -5.18 -29.11
C PRO A 129 -27.90 -4.36 -27.83
N VAL A 130 -26.84 -3.57 -27.70
CA VAL A 130 -26.64 -2.67 -26.56
C VAL A 130 -26.55 -1.26 -27.11
N ALA A 131 -27.34 -0.34 -26.54
CA ALA A 131 -27.25 1.07 -26.89
C ALA A 131 -25.84 1.58 -26.58
N VAL A 132 -25.27 2.36 -27.50
CA VAL A 132 -23.94 2.98 -27.32
C VAL A 132 -24.02 3.96 -26.17
#